data_AF-A0A3D5M1V3-F1
#
_entry.id   AF-A0A3D5M1V3-F1
#
_cell.length_a   1.000
_cell.length_b   1.000
_cell.length_c   1.000
_cell.angle_alpha   90.00
_cell.angle_beta   90.00
_cell.angle_gamma   90.00
#
_symmetry.space_group_name_H-M   'P 1'
#
loop_
_entity.id
_entity.type
_entity.pdbx_description
1 polymer ?
#
loop_
_entity_poly.entity_id
_entity_poly.type
_entity_poly.pdbx_seq_one_letter_code
_entity_poly.pdbx_strand_id
1 'polypeptide(L)'
;MVGFPGETDEEFEESLSLVKEVGFDSGYVFQYSPRPGTVSADHLVDDIPLEVKKERNHLLLDALHTSGKARNDRFLGRTVEVIAEGPSRTDPTRWAGRARDHRIAIWPACPDDKAGSFAVVKVNRTSAATLFGERVDGPSEKPILPPEVR
;
A
#
# COMPACT_ATOMS: atom_id res chain seq x y z
N MET A 1 -1.58 -13.14 -6.28
CA MET A 1 -2.07 -14.36 -5.58
C MET A 1 -0.90 -15.32 -5.53
N VAL A 2 -0.82 -16.20 -4.53
CA VAL A 2 0.22 -17.23 -4.43
C VAL A 2 -0.38 -18.60 -4.17
N GLY A 3 0.33 -19.64 -4.57
CA GLY A 3 -0.06 -21.03 -4.40
C GLY A 3 -1.23 -21.43 -5.27
N PHE A 4 -1.35 -20.84 -6.46
CA PHE A 4 -2.32 -21.31 -7.44
C PHE A 4 -2.01 -22.78 -7.80
N PRO A 5 -3.01 -23.63 -8.11
CA PRO A 5 -2.77 -25.01 -8.52
C PRO A 5 -1.72 -25.12 -9.64
N GLY A 6 -0.66 -25.90 -9.40
CA GLY A 6 0.47 -26.08 -10.31
C GLY A 6 1.57 -25.01 -10.26
N GLU A 7 1.49 -23.99 -9.40
CA GLU A 7 2.50 -22.92 -9.30
C GLU A 7 3.88 -23.47 -8.88
N THR A 8 4.86 -23.39 -9.79
CA THR A 8 6.23 -23.87 -9.52
C THR A 8 7.04 -22.89 -8.68
N ASP A 9 8.19 -23.33 -8.17
CA ASP A 9 9.12 -22.45 -7.45
C ASP A 9 9.68 -21.36 -8.37
N GLU A 10 9.99 -21.70 -9.62
CA GLU A 10 10.49 -20.75 -10.62
C GLU A 10 9.45 -19.66 -10.94
N GLU A 11 8.18 -20.03 -11.16
CA GLU A 11 7.10 -19.08 -11.43
C GLU A 11 6.86 -18.13 -10.24
N PHE A 12 6.99 -18.65 -9.01
CA PHE A 12 6.93 -17.84 -7.81
C PHE A 12 8.14 -16.87 -7.73
N GLU A 13 9.35 -17.33 -8.01
CA GLU A 13 10.55 -16.50 -8.00
C GLU A 13 10.49 -15.38 -9.05
N GLU A 14 10.00 -15.67 -10.26
CA GLU A 14 9.75 -14.66 -11.29
C GLU A 14 8.77 -13.59 -10.81
N SER A 15 7.67 -14.02 -10.18
CA SER A 15 6.67 -13.11 -9.59
C SER A 15 7.28 -12.21 -8.50
N LEU A 16 8.11 -12.79 -7.62
CA LEU A 16 8.80 -12.05 -6.57
C LEU A 16 9.83 -11.07 -7.13
N SER A 17 10.57 -11.46 -8.16
CA SER A 17 11.52 -10.61 -8.86
C SER A 17 10.81 -9.41 -9.50
N LEU A 18 9.70 -9.65 -10.20
CA LEU A 18 8.89 -8.59 -10.83
C LEU A 18 8.40 -7.55 -9.81
N VAL A 19 7.90 -8.00 -8.65
CA VAL A 19 7.44 -7.08 -7.60
C VAL A 19 8.58 -6.19 -7.09
N LYS A 20 9.78 -6.76 -6.93
CA LYS A 20 10.97 -6.00 -6.49
C LYS A 20 11.43 -5.01 -7.56
N GLU A 21 11.41 -5.41 -8.83
CA GLU A 21 11.85 -4.58 -9.96
C GLU A 21 10.91 -3.38 -10.19
N VAL A 22 9.60 -3.61 -10.28
CA VAL A 22 8.60 -2.55 -10.46
C VAL A 22 8.53 -1.65 -9.22
N GLY A 23 8.70 -2.25 -8.05
CA GLY A 23 8.69 -1.59 -6.76
C GLY A 23 7.37 -0.87 -6.51
N PHE A 24 6.26 -1.60 -6.38
CA PHE A 24 4.93 -1.02 -6.22
C PHE A 24 4.79 -0.11 -4.99
N ASP A 25 3.88 0.86 -5.08
CA ASP A 25 3.51 1.76 -3.96
C ASP A 25 2.77 1.05 -2.83
N SER A 26 1.91 0.11 -3.21
CA SER A 26 1.08 -0.71 -2.33
C SER A 26 0.55 -1.91 -3.12
N GLY A 27 0.19 -2.99 -2.44
CA GLY A 27 -0.43 -4.15 -3.07
C GLY A 27 -1.03 -5.10 -2.04
N TYR A 28 -1.79 -6.07 -2.52
CA TYR A 28 -2.35 -7.14 -1.70
C TYR A 28 -1.92 -8.49 -2.25
N VAL A 29 -1.51 -9.38 -1.36
CA VAL A 29 -1.16 -10.76 -1.71
C VAL A 29 -2.15 -11.67 -1.02
N PHE A 30 -2.87 -12.46 -1.81
CA PHE A 30 -3.80 -13.46 -1.33
C PHE A 30 -3.27 -14.86 -1.61
N GLN A 31 -3.50 -15.77 -0.69
CA GLN A 31 -3.27 -17.19 -0.91
C GLN A 31 -4.43 -17.74 -1.75
N TYR A 32 -4.13 -18.67 -2.65
CA TYR A 32 -5.17 -19.39 -3.37
C TYR A 32 -6.06 -20.15 -2.38
N SER A 33 -7.35 -19.90 -2.50
CA SER A 33 -8.41 -20.61 -1.80
C SER A 33 -9.44 -21.02 -2.85
N PRO A 34 -9.73 -22.31 -3.02
CA PRO A 34 -10.70 -22.76 -4.00
C PRO A 34 -12.07 -22.14 -3.73
N ARG A 35 -12.74 -21.72 -4.79
CA ARG A 35 -14.08 -21.13 -4.74
C ARG A 35 -15.00 -22.00 -5.60
N PRO A 36 -16.08 -22.58 -5.04
CA PRO A 36 -17.00 -23.43 -5.80
C PRO A 36 -17.50 -22.76 -7.08
N GLY A 37 -17.53 -23.52 -8.19
CA GLY A 37 -17.99 -23.03 -9.50
C GLY A 37 -16.94 -22.22 -10.27
N THR A 38 -15.67 -22.27 -9.87
CA THR A 38 -14.55 -21.72 -10.65
C THR A 38 -13.82 -22.84 -11.36
N VAL A 39 -13.31 -22.57 -12.57
CA VAL A 39 -12.52 -23.53 -13.36
C VAL A 39 -11.37 -24.13 -12.55
N SER A 40 -10.70 -23.32 -11.73
CA SER A 40 -9.60 -23.81 -10.90
C SER A 40 -10.09 -24.76 -9.80
N ALA A 41 -11.24 -24.49 -9.17
CA ALA A 41 -11.80 -25.39 -8.16
C ALA A 41 -12.37 -26.69 -8.76
N ASP A 42 -12.92 -26.62 -9.98
CA ASP A 42 -13.63 -27.75 -10.59
C ASP A 42 -12.69 -28.68 -11.40
N HIS A 43 -11.54 -28.16 -11.88
CA HIS A 43 -10.68 -28.89 -12.83
C HIS A 43 -9.20 -29.00 -12.43
N LEU A 44 -8.73 -28.30 -11.38
CA LEU A 44 -7.34 -28.36 -10.95
C LEU A 44 -7.23 -28.98 -9.55
N VAL A 45 -6.14 -29.70 -9.30
CA VAL A 45 -5.82 -30.24 -7.98
C VAL A 45 -5.09 -29.16 -7.19
N ASP A 46 -5.59 -28.80 -6.01
CA ASP A 46 -4.87 -27.91 -5.10
C ASP A 46 -3.66 -28.66 -4.49
N ASP A 47 -2.55 -28.65 -5.21
CA ASP A 47 -1.33 -29.43 -4.96
C ASP A 47 -0.28 -28.67 -4.15
N ILE A 48 -0.48 -27.37 -3.91
CA ILE A 48 0.44 -26.55 -3.13
C ILE A 48 0.10 -26.61 -1.63
N PRO A 49 1.01 -27.07 -0.76
CA PRO A 49 0.77 -27.14 0.67
C PRO A 49 0.53 -25.74 1.28
N LEU A 50 -0.36 -25.66 2.28
CA LEU A 50 -0.70 -24.41 2.96
C LEU A 50 0.53 -23.65 3.50
N GLU A 51 1.53 -24.38 4.03
CA GLU A 51 2.75 -23.76 4.55
C GLU A 51 3.57 -23.07 3.45
N VAL A 52 3.66 -23.67 2.25
CA VAL A 52 4.28 -23.03 1.07
C VAL A 52 3.49 -21.78 0.67
N LYS A 53 2.15 -21.84 0.67
CA LYS A 53 1.31 -20.66 0.39
C LYS A 53 1.55 -19.53 1.40
N LYS A 54 1.76 -19.85 2.68
CA LYS A 54 2.08 -18.86 3.74
C LYS A 54 3.45 -18.24 3.54
N GLU A 55 4.46 -19.06 3.29
CA GLU A 55 5.81 -18.59 3.04
C GLU A 55 5.85 -17.65 1.83
N ARG A 56 5.32 -18.09 0.69
CA ARG A 56 5.22 -17.30 -0.54
C ARG A 56 4.46 -15.98 -0.33
N ASN A 57 3.37 -16.03 0.44
CA ASN A 57 2.57 -14.85 0.76
C ASN A 57 3.39 -13.83 1.58
N HIS A 58 4.09 -14.28 2.62
CA HIS A 58 4.93 -13.42 3.45
C HIS A 58 6.06 -12.79 2.62
N LEU A 59 6.75 -13.57 1.79
CA LEU A 59 7.85 -13.07 0.95
C LEU A 59 7.40 -11.94 0.00
N LEU A 60 6.24 -12.09 -0.65
CA LEU A 60 5.70 -11.03 -1.51
C LEU A 60 5.19 -9.82 -0.71
N LEU A 61 4.56 -10.04 0.45
CA LEU A 61 4.14 -8.94 1.33
C LEU A 61 5.35 -8.12 1.81
N ASP A 62 6.45 -8.78 2.18
CA ASP A 62 7.68 -8.11 2.61
C ASP A 62 8.33 -7.32 1.47
N ALA A 63 8.31 -7.85 0.24
CA ALA A 63 8.76 -7.12 -0.95
C ALA A 63 7.92 -5.85 -1.17
N LEU A 64 6.58 -5.96 -1.09
CA LEU A 64 5.67 -4.82 -1.21
C LEU A 64 5.84 -3.80 -0.07
N HIS A 65 6.06 -4.26 1.17
CA HIS A 65 6.33 -3.37 2.29
C HIS A 65 7.62 -2.59 2.10
N THR A 66 8.67 -3.27 1.64
CA THR A 66 9.98 -2.66 1.37
C THR A 66 9.86 -1.59 0.28
N SER A 67 9.21 -1.91 -0.84
CA SER A 67 9.03 -0.96 -1.94
C SER A 67 8.11 0.20 -1.54
N GLY A 68 6.99 -0.08 -0.87
CA GLY A 68 6.04 0.92 -0.41
C GLY A 68 6.67 1.91 0.58
N LYS A 69 7.51 1.42 1.50
CA LYS A 69 8.28 2.27 2.42
C LYS A 69 9.26 3.15 1.66
N ALA A 70 10.07 2.59 0.76
CA ALA A 70 11.03 3.34 -0.02
C ALA A 70 10.37 4.43 -0.89
N ARG A 71 9.16 4.18 -1.38
CA ARG A 71 8.38 5.19 -2.13
C ARG A 71 7.77 6.26 -1.24
N ASN A 72 7.22 5.89 -0.09
CA ASN A 72 6.74 6.87 0.89
C ASN A 72 7.87 7.76 1.41
N ASP A 73 9.08 7.23 1.58
CA ASP A 73 10.25 7.99 2.05
C ASP A 73 10.62 9.17 1.16
N ARG A 74 10.25 9.13 -0.12
CA ARG A 74 10.43 10.26 -1.06
C ARG A 74 9.58 11.49 -0.69
N PHE A 75 8.62 11.34 0.22
CA PHE A 75 7.79 12.44 0.73
C PHE A 75 8.31 13.02 2.04
N LEU A 76 9.31 12.42 2.70
CA LEU A 76 9.88 12.96 3.93
C LEU A 76 10.36 14.40 3.72
N GLY A 77 9.93 15.30 4.60
CA GLY A 77 10.24 16.72 4.52
C GLY A 77 9.48 17.47 3.42
N ARG A 78 8.48 16.87 2.76
CA ARG A 78 7.66 17.52 1.72
C ARG A 78 6.24 17.72 2.20
N THR A 79 5.49 18.58 1.51
CA THR A 79 4.06 18.78 1.77
C THR A 79 3.22 17.95 0.81
N VAL A 80 2.12 17.39 1.32
CA VAL A 80 1.11 16.69 0.52
C VAL A 80 -0.25 17.31 0.77
N GLU A 81 -1.00 17.59 -0.29
CA GLU A 81 -2.42 17.93 -0.18
C GLU A 81 -3.25 16.68 -0.06
N VAL A 82 -4.17 16.68 0.89
CA VAL A 82 -5.10 15.59 1.14
C VAL A 82 -6.52 16.10 1.25
N ILE A 83 -7.48 15.24 0.91
CA ILE A 83 -8.87 15.41 1.31
C ILE A 83 -8.99 14.81 2.71
N ALA A 84 -9.40 15.63 3.67
CA ALA A 84 -9.58 15.22 5.04
C ALA A 84 -10.83 14.34 5.18
N GLU A 85 -10.70 13.15 5.75
CA GLU A 85 -11.80 12.18 5.89
C GLU A 85 -12.43 12.22 7.29
N GLY A 86 -11.61 12.45 8.32
CA GLY A 86 -12.05 12.57 9.71
C GLY A 86 -11.03 12.01 10.71
N PRO A 87 -11.44 11.74 11.96
CA PRO A 87 -10.58 11.16 12.98
C PRO A 87 -9.98 9.81 12.52
N SER A 88 -8.71 9.57 12.87
CA SER A 88 -8.03 8.32 12.54
C SER A 88 -8.67 7.14 13.28
N ARG A 89 -8.85 6.02 12.58
CA ARG A 89 -9.51 4.82 13.10
C ARG A 89 -8.78 4.22 14.32
N THR A 90 -7.48 4.42 14.42
CA THR A 90 -6.65 3.85 15.50
C THR A 90 -6.35 4.85 16.62
N ASP A 91 -6.55 6.15 16.39
CA ASP A 91 -6.21 7.21 17.34
C ASP A 91 -7.10 8.44 17.07
N PRO A 92 -8.15 8.68 17.89
CA PRO A 92 -9.07 9.79 17.67
C PRO A 92 -8.45 11.17 17.94
N THR A 93 -7.25 11.23 18.53
CA THR A 93 -6.50 12.50 18.68
C THR A 93 -5.82 12.95 17.39
N ARG A 94 -5.90 12.13 16.35
CA ARG A 94 -5.35 12.37 15.02
C ARG A 94 -6.44 12.38 13.99
N TRP A 95 -6.18 13.06 12.88
CA TRP A 95 -6.98 13.01 11.67
C TRP A 95 -6.30 12.20 10.59
N ALA A 96 -7.11 11.67 9.69
CA ALA A 96 -6.70 10.97 8.50
C ALA A 96 -7.32 11.60 7.26
N GLY A 97 -6.57 11.54 6.16
CA GLY A 97 -7.02 11.99 4.86
C GLY A 97 -6.26 11.28 3.75
N ARG A 98 -6.72 11.47 2.51
CA ARG A 98 -6.12 10.84 1.34
C ARG A 98 -5.54 11.86 0.39
N ALA A 99 -4.30 11.62 -0.01
CA ALA A 99 -3.67 12.33 -1.10
C ALA A 99 -4.27 11.91 -2.45
N ARG A 100 -3.95 12.65 -3.51
CA ARG A 100 -4.45 12.40 -4.87
C ARG A 100 -4.06 11.02 -5.41
N ASP A 101 -2.94 10.47 -4.97
CA ASP A 101 -2.46 9.12 -5.28
C ASP A 101 -2.97 8.06 -4.30
N HIS A 102 -4.04 8.38 -3.55
CA HIS A 102 -4.72 7.51 -2.58
C HIS A 102 -3.92 7.17 -1.30
N ARG A 103 -2.69 7.69 -1.14
CA ARG A 103 -1.93 7.52 0.10
C ARG A 103 -2.67 8.14 1.28
N ILE A 104 -2.61 7.45 2.40
CA ILE A 104 -3.15 7.96 3.66
C ILE A 104 -2.11 8.88 4.29
N ALA A 105 -2.52 10.09 4.64
CA ALA A 105 -1.77 10.97 5.54
C ALA A 105 -2.48 11.07 6.88
N ILE A 106 -1.71 11.09 7.96
CA ILE A 106 -2.20 11.24 9.34
C ILE A 106 -1.48 12.41 10.01
N TRP A 107 -2.25 13.29 10.64
CA TRP A 107 -1.76 14.45 11.38
C TRP A 107 -2.49 14.62 12.71
N PRO A 108 -1.94 15.36 13.69
CA PRO A 108 -2.67 15.71 14.91
C PRO A 108 -3.94 16.51 14.60
N ALA A 109 -5.04 16.19 15.27
CA ALA A 109 -6.30 16.90 15.06
C ALA A 109 -6.18 18.37 15.48
N CYS A 110 -6.76 19.27 14.69
CA CYS A 110 -6.85 20.70 14.99
C CYS A 110 -8.27 21.25 14.76
N PRO A 111 -8.62 22.41 15.34
CA PRO A 111 -9.97 22.98 15.20
C PRO A 111 -10.43 23.23 13.76
N ASP A 112 -9.48 23.44 12.84
CA ASP A 112 -9.77 23.72 11.43
C ASP A 112 -10.03 22.47 10.59
N ASP A 113 -9.97 21.28 11.19
CA ASP A 113 -10.17 20.02 10.47
C ASP A 113 -11.67 19.76 10.22
N LYS A 114 -12.02 19.58 8.94
CA LYS A 114 -13.39 19.32 8.50
C LYS A 114 -13.42 18.22 7.44
N ALA A 115 -14.31 17.24 7.60
CA ALA A 115 -14.44 16.17 6.61
C ALA A 115 -14.83 16.76 5.24
N GLY A 116 -14.17 16.29 4.18
CA GLY A 116 -14.34 16.78 2.82
C GLY A 116 -13.58 18.07 2.48
N SER A 117 -12.88 18.71 3.44
CA SER A 117 -12.00 19.84 3.13
C SER A 117 -10.61 19.39 2.70
N PHE A 118 -9.89 20.28 2.02
CA PHE A 118 -8.46 20.08 1.77
C PHE A 118 -7.64 20.43 3.01
N ALA A 119 -6.58 19.67 3.24
CA ALA A 119 -5.53 19.97 4.21
C ALA A 119 -4.16 19.75 3.55
N VAL A 120 -3.15 20.50 4.00
CA VAL A 120 -1.77 20.32 3.55
C VAL A 120 -0.95 19.82 4.72
N VAL A 121 -0.30 18.67 4.54
CA VAL A 121 0.44 17.96 5.60
C VAL A 121 1.92 17.92 5.24
N LYS A 122 2.76 18.49 6.11
CA LYS A 122 4.23 18.36 6.03
C LYS A 122 4.65 17.03 6.62
N VAL A 123 5.10 16.11 5.78
CA VAL A 123 5.46 14.75 6.17
C VAL A 123 6.78 14.75 6.94
N ASN A 124 6.79 14.17 8.13
CA ASN A 124 7.97 14.03 8.98
C ASN A 124 8.31 12.57 9.30
N ARG A 125 7.38 11.64 9.06
CA ARG A 125 7.56 10.20 9.26
C ARG A 125 6.71 9.42 8.27
N THR A 126 7.16 8.22 7.94
CA THR A 126 6.54 7.35 6.94
C THR A 126 6.51 5.90 7.45
N SER A 127 5.52 5.15 7.03
CA SER A 127 5.50 3.68 7.05
C SER A 127 5.38 3.16 5.61
N ALA A 128 5.26 1.85 5.41
CA ALA A 128 4.97 1.30 4.09
C ALA A 128 3.60 1.74 3.54
N ALA A 129 2.64 2.05 4.41
CA ALA A 129 1.25 2.32 4.02
C ALA A 129 0.76 3.76 4.33
N THR A 130 1.52 4.55 5.09
CA THR A 130 1.01 5.80 5.65
C THR A 130 2.09 6.87 5.76
N LEU A 131 1.70 8.10 5.42
CA LEU A 131 2.45 9.32 5.68
C LEU A 131 2.01 9.92 7.00
N PHE A 132 2.94 10.39 7.82
CA PHE A 132 2.66 11.07 9.08
C PHE A 132 3.32 12.44 9.06
N GLY A 133 2.62 13.43 9.59
CA GLY A 133 3.09 14.79 9.54
C GLY A 133 2.29 15.76 10.37
N GLU A 134 2.56 17.04 10.15
CA GLU A 134 1.85 18.16 10.75
C GLU A 134 1.08 18.91 9.68
N ARG A 135 -0.12 19.39 10.02
CA ARG A 135 -0.85 20.31 9.14
C ARG A 135 -0.10 21.64 9.07
N VAL A 136 0.01 22.21 7.88
CA VAL A 136 0.68 23.50 7.64
C VAL A 136 -0.15 24.39 6.74
N ASP A 137 0.03 25.70 6.88
CA ASP A 137 -0.49 26.67 5.94
C ASP A 137 0.42 26.75 4.71
N GLY A 138 -0.14 26.61 3.52
CA GLY A 138 0.60 26.79 2.27
C GLY A 138 0.15 25.86 1.15
N PRO A 139 0.62 26.10 -0.08
CA PRO A 139 0.33 25.24 -1.22
C PRO A 139 1.02 23.88 -1.06
N SER A 140 0.41 22.83 -1.59
CA SER A 140 1.08 21.53 -1.70
C SER A 140 2.15 21.55 -2.78
N GLU A 141 3.28 20.88 -2.50
CA GLU A 141 4.17 20.48 -3.58
C GLU A 141 3.51 19.37 -4.39
N LYS A 142 3.64 19.43 -5.72
CA LYS A 142 3.16 18.36 -6.59
C LYS A 142 3.82 17.03 -6.19
N PRO A 143 3.06 15.93 -6.08
CA PRO A 143 3.63 14.60 -5.88
C PRO A 143 4.63 14.28 -6.99
N ILE A 144 5.68 13.51 -6.65
CA ILE A 144 6.50 12.89 -7.70
C ILE A 144 5.64 11.78 -8.27
N LEU A 145 5.00 12.05 -9.41
CA LEU A 145 4.41 10.99 -10.21
C LEU A 145 5.55 10.03 -10.59
N PRO A 146 5.32 8.71 -10.61
CA PRO A 146 6.28 7.82 -11.24
C PRO A 146 6.57 8.34 -12.66
N PRO A 147 7.80 8.18 -13.17
CA PRO A 147 8.09 8.55 -14.55
C PRO A 147 7.03 7.90 -15.44
N GLU A 148 6.51 8.64 -16.43
CA GLU A 148 5.60 8.08 -17.41
C GLU A 148 6.23 6.81 -17.97
N VAL A 149 5.56 5.67 -17.79
CA VAL A 149 5.97 4.40 -18.40
C VAL A 149 5.85 4.63 -19.90
N ARG A 150 6.99 4.80 -20.57
CA ARG A 150 7.08 4.92 -22.02
C ARG A 150 6.77 3.59 -22.70
#